data_AF-A0A0W0TUU6-F1
#
_entry.id   AF-A0A0W0TUU6-F1
#
_cell.length_a   1.000
_cell.length_b   1.000
_cell.length_c   1.000
_cell.angle_alpha   90.00
_cell.angle_beta   90.00
_cell.angle_gamma   90.00
#
_symmetry.space_group_name_H-M   'P 1'
#
loop_
_entity.id
_entity.type
_entity.pdbx_description
1 polymer ?
#
loop_
_entity_poly.entity_id
_entity_poly.type
_entity_poly.pdbx_seq_one_letter_code
_entity_poly.pdbx_strand_id
1 'polypeptide(L)' 'MNTNSAITLNKIDEELLSPRQFINLKPGDKVNIAYTQVIPARLGQRDFGKIKVHYKKPIYK' A
#
# COMPACT_ATOMS: atom_id res chain seq x y z
N MET A 1 -24.42 12.40 -24.74
CA MET A 1 -24.25 11.07 -24.13
C MET A 1 -23.41 11.24 -22.88
N ASN A 2 -24.01 11.25 -21.68
CA ASN A 2 -23.29 11.37 -20.42
C ASN A 2 -22.73 10.01 -20.02
N THR A 3 -21.42 9.83 -20.10
CA THR A 3 -20.73 8.68 -19.51
C THR A 3 -20.62 8.92 -18.01
N ASN A 4 -21.62 8.46 -17.25
CA ASN A 4 -21.51 8.31 -15.79
C ASN A 4 -20.49 7.22 -15.49
N SER A 5 -19.21 7.58 -15.50
CA SER A 5 -18.13 6.69 -15.06
C SER A 5 -18.24 6.52 -13.55
N ALA A 6 -18.82 5.41 -13.10
CA ALA A 6 -18.90 5.08 -11.69
C ALA A 6 -17.48 4.99 -11.11
N ILE A 7 -17.12 5.93 -10.22
CA ILE A 7 -15.84 5.92 -9.52
C ILE A 7 -15.86 4.73 -8.56
N THR A 8 -15.10 3.69 -8.87
CA THR A 8 -14.98 2.50 -8.01
C THR A 8 -13.82 2.72 -7.05
N LEU A 9 -14.10 2.91 -5.77
CA LEU A 9 -13.11 3.10 -4.71
C LEU A 9 -12.84 1.77 -4.01
N ASN A 10 -11.58 1.37 -3.93
CA ASN A 10 -11.15 0.17 -3.21
C ASN A 10 -10.76 0.54 -1.77
N LYS A 11 -11.41 -0.10 -0.80
CA LYS A 11 -11.06 -0.01 0.61
C LYS A 11 -9.81 -0.86 0.88
N ILE A 12 -8.80 -0.25 1.49
CA ILE A 12 -7.52 -0.91 1.79
C ILE A 12 -7.20 -0.72 3.28
N ASP A 13 -7.32 -1.79 4.05
CA ASP A 13 -6.91 -1.82 5.47
C ASP A 13 -5.42 -2.17 5.61
N GLU A 14 -4.90 -3.00 4.72
CA GLU A 14 -3.49 -3.39 4.63
C GLU A 14 -3.04 -3.55 3.17
N GLU A 15 -1.76 -3.29 2.89
CA GLU A 15 -1.20 -3.53 1.55
C GLU A 15 0.27 -3.95 1.59
N LEU A 16 0.69 -4.66 0.53
CA LEU A 16 2.07 -5.06 0.31
C LEU A 16 2.74 -4.13 -0.69
N LEU A 17 3.77 -3.42 -0.23
CA LEU A 17 4.50 -2.46 -1.03
C LEU A 17 5.94 -2.92 -1.26
N SER A 18 6.48 -2.62 -2.44
CA SER A 18 7.94 -2.60 -2.61
C SER A 18 8.55 -1.46 -1.79
N PRO A 19 9.86 -1.50 -1.48
CA PRO A 19 10.54 -0.40 -0.79
C PRO A 19 10.35 0.96 -1.48
N ARG A 20 10.40 0.98 -2.81
CA ARG A 20 10.18 2.20 -3.60
C ARG A 20 8.76 2.74 -3.45
N GLN A 21 7.74 1.88 -3.43
CA GLN A 21 6.36 2.31 -3.23
C GLN A 21 6.13 2.83 -1.81
N PHE A 22 6.72 2.17 -0.80
CA PHE A 22 6.63 2.59 0.58
C PHE A 22 7.23 3.98 0.82
N ILE A 23 8.44 4.22 0.28
CA ILE A 23 9.11 5.53 0.37
C ILE A 23 8.28 6.62 -0.32
N ASN A 24 7.59 6.28 -1.42
CA ASN A 24 6.79 7.22 -2.20
C ASN A 24 5.30 7.28 -1.79
N LEU A 25 4.91 6.69 -0.66
CA LEU A 25 3.56 6.86 -0.13
C LEU A 25 3.24 8.35 0.09
N LYS A 26 1.99 8.72 -0.19
CA LYS A 26 1.52 10.10 0.05
C LYS A 26 1.73 10.44 1.54
N PRO A 27 2.11 11.68 1.88
CA PRO A 27 2.34 12.08 3.27
C PRO A 27 1.15 11.78 4.19
N GLY A 28 -0.08 11.98 3.71
CA GLY A 28 -1.30 11.65 4.46
C GLY A 28 -1.43 10.16 4.80
N ASP A 29 -1.15 9.28 3.84
CA ASP A 29 -1.20 7.82 4.04
C ASP A 29 -0.13 7.37 5.05
N LYS A 30 1.07 7.98 5.00
CA LYS A 30 2.17 7.67 5.93
C LYS A 30 1.82 7.96 7.39
N VAL A 31 1.17 9.08 7.67
CA VAL A 31 0.75 9.46 9.05
C VAL A 31 -0.33 8.49 9.58
N ASN A 32 -1.12 7.92 8.67
CA ASN A 32 -2.17 6.96 8.96
C ASN A 32 -1.66 5.51 9.12
N ILE A 33 -0.35 5.24 9.00
CA ILE A 33 0.22 3.91 9.26
C ILE A 33 0.13 3.60 10.76
N ALA A 34 -0.41 2.43 11.10
CA ALA A 34 -0.43 1.89 12.45
C ALA A 34 0.91 1.23 12.77
N TYR A 35 1.32 0.27 11.94
CA TYR A 35 2.62 -0.39 12.02
C TYR A 35 2.99 -1.00 10.66
N THR A 36 4.25 -1.41 10.53
CA THR A 36 4.77 -2.07 9.33
C THR A 36 5.44 -3.38 9.68
N GLN A 37 5.43 -4.30 8.72
CA GLN A 37 6.15 -5.56 8.77
C GLN A 37 7.04 -5.68 7.54
N VAL A 38 8.31 -5.99 7.74
CA VAL A 38 9.22 -6.33 6.65
C VAL A 38 9.01 -7.80 6.30
N ILE A 39 8.67 -8.06 5.03
CA ILE A 39 8.59 -9.40 4.46
C ILE A 39 9.86 -9.62 3.64
N PRO A 40 10.80 -10.44 4.11
CA PRO A 40 12.05 -10.66 3.41
C PRO A 40 11.83 -11.36 2.06
N ALA A 41 12.74 -11.10 1.12
CA ALA A 41 12.83 -11.86 -0.11
C ALA A 41 13.11 -13.33 0.19
N ARG A 42 12.63 -14.23 -0.68
CA ARG A 42 13.07 -15.63 -0.62
C ARG A 42 14.48 -15.74 -1.20
N LEU A 43 15.29 -16.63 -0.62
CA LEU A 43 16.63 -16.92 -1.15
C LEU A 43 16.55 -17.32 -2.63
N GLY A 44 17.43 -16.75 -3.45
CA GLY A 44 17.46 -16.97 -4.90
C GLY A 44 16.49 -16.11 -5.70
N GLN A 45 15.65 -15.28 -5.07
CA GLN A 45 14.84 -14.29 -5.79
C GLN A 45 15.60 -12.97 -5.97
N ARG A 46 15.46 -12.40 -7.17
CA ARG A 46 16.00 -11.07 -7.54
C ARG A 46 15.06 -9.94 -7.09
N ASP A 47 14.48 -10.06 -5.90
CA ASP A 47 13.65 -9.03 -5.29
C ASP A 47 14.22 -8.59 -3.94
N PHE A 48 13.84 -7.39 -3.47
CA PHE A 48 14.33 -6.82 -2.21
C PHE A 48 13.38 -7.11 -1.02
N GLY A 49 12.44 -8.04 -1.17
CA GLY A 49 11.34 -8.25 -0.26
C GLY A 49 10.24 -7.19 -0.42
N LYS A 50 9.28 -7.23 0.49
CA LYS A 50 8.12 -6.33 0.54
C LYS A 50 7.95 -5.76 1.94
N ILE A 51 7.24 -4.65 2.02
CA ILE A 51 6.83 -4.02 3.27
C ILE A 51 5.32 -4.15 3.33
N LYS A 52 4.83 -4.90 4.32
CA LYS A 52 3.41 -4.94 4.65
C LYS A 52 3.08 -3.74 5.53
N VAL A 53 2.15 -2.92 5.07
CA VAL A 53 1.68 -1.73 5.78
C VAL A 53 0.30 -2.01 6.33
N HIS A 54 0.10 -1.75 7.62
CA HIS A 54 -1.21 -1.78 8.27
C HIS A 54 -1.63 -0.36 8.60
N TYR A 55 -2.82 0.05 8.15
CA TYR A 55 -3.35 1.39 8.38
C TYR A 55 -4.19 1.48 9.66
N LYS A 56 -4.16 2.63 10.34
CA LYS A 56 -5.04 2.92 11.50
C LYS A 56 -6.49 3.04 11.06
N LYS A 57 -6.72 3.69 9.92
CA LYS A 57 -8.00 3.79 9.22
C LYS A 57 -7.83 3.32 7.78
N PRO A 58 -8.78 2.58 7.20
CA PRO A 58 -8.69 2.16 5.81
C PRO A 58 -8.54 3.36 4.89
N ILE A 59 -7.65 3.23 3.91
CA ILE A 59 -7.50 4.20 2.83
C ILE A 59 -8.33 3.76 1.62
N TYR A 60 -8.74 4.72 0.80
CA TYR A 60 -9.53 4.47 -0.39
C TYR A 60 -8.71 4.87 -1.62
N LYS A 61 -8.51 3.93 -2.54
CA LYS A 61 -7.75 4.13 -3.78
C LYS A 61 -8.60 3.80 -5.00
#